data_AF-A0AAW7YNJ2-F1
#
_entry.id   AF-A0AAW7YNJ2-F1
#
_cell.length_a   1.000
_cell.length_b   1.000
_cell.length_c   1.000
_cell.angle_alpha   90.00
_cell.angle_beta   90.00
_cell.angle_gamma   90.00
#
_symmetry.space_group_name_H-M   'P 1'
#
loop_
_entity.id
_entity.type
_entity.pdbx_description
1 polymer ?
#
loop_
_entity_poly.entity_id
_entity_poly.type
_entity_poly.pdbx_seq_one_letter_code
_entity_poly.pdbx_strand_id
1 'polypeptide(L)'
;MDILLIIIVFGLFYLVHFTSVMHSGGLKVLPIITYIIALILYLIPVIFIKEESANQFENLMLILNIGVLLYGIMGVRGLWSRPLKVKIQELTKSSDSMITQQKYDKIESMKINLEIDKYKGIISLVMSLIFMITMSIKASSQYKEDFAFGNIIILFIFIAIFVIYIIIDTILRIIKGRWRLISIRPLLMSIWLFIFIMILLIQR
;
A
#
# COMPACT_ATOMS: atom_id res chain seq x y z
N MET A 1 22.64 -4.37 -11.45
CA MET A 1 21.32 -4.98 -11.26
C MET A 1 20.49 -4.22 -10.22
N ASP A 2 21.13 -3.71 -9.16
CA ASP A 2 20.46 -2.98 -8.07
C ASP A 2 19.73 -1.71 -8.55
N ILE A 3 20.36 -0.89 -9.40
CA ILE A 3 19.72 0.31 -9.98
C ILE A 3 18.46 -0.07 -10.79
N LEU A 4 18.51 -1.17 -11.54
CA LEU A 4 17.36 -1.67 -12.31
C LEU A 4 16.22 -2.10 -11.37
N LEU A 5 16.54 -2.80 -10.27
CA LEU A 5 15.54 -3.22 -9.28
C LEU A 5 14.89 -2.02 -8.58
N ILE A 6 15.66 -1.00 -8.21
CA ILE A 6 15.15 0.26 -7.65
C ILE A 6 14.21 0.92 -8.65
N ILE A 7 14.64 1.07 -9.92
CA ILE A 7 13.81 1.65 -10.97
C ILE A 7 12.51 0.85 -11.14
N ILE A 8 12.55 -0.48 -11.04
CA ILE A 8 11.36 -1.32 -11.14
C ILE A 8 10.45 -1.09 -9.93
N VAL A 9 10.95 -1.17 -8.70
CA VAL A 9 10.13 -1.04 -7.48
C VAL A 9 9.50 0.35 -7.35
N PHE A 10 10.21 1.42 -7.70
CA PHE A 10 9.65 2.78 -7.72
C PHE A 10 8.88 3.08 -9.02
N GLY A 11 9.26 2.51 -10.16
CA GLY A 11 8.53 2.63 -11.41
C GLY A 11 7.15 1.98 -11.34
N LEU A 12 7.05 0.84 -10.65
CA LEU A 12 5.78 0.18 -10.33
C LEU A 12 4.84 1.09 -9.54
N PHE A 13 5.34 2.02 -8.73
CA PHE A 13 4.51 2.97 -8.00
C PHE A 13 3.79 3.91 -8.96
N TYR A 14 4.51 4.44 -9.95
CA TYR A 14 3.94 5.28 -11.00
C TYR A 14 3.00 4.48 -11.90
N LEU A 15 3.39 3.24 -12.24
CA LEU A 15 2.60 2.34 -13.05
C LEU A 15 1.24 2.09 -12.39
N VAL A 16 1.20 1.81 -11.09
CA VAL A 16 -0.06 1.65 -10.32
C VAL A 16 -0.95 2.88 -10.39
N HIS A 17 -0.39 4.10 -10.38
CA HIS A 17 -1.19 5.31 -10.54
C HIS A 17 -1.77 5.41 -11.95
N PHE A 18 -0.93 5.24 -12.96
CA PHE A 18 -1.33 5.37 -14.36
C PHE A 18 -2.38 4.32 -14.77
N THR A 19 -2.17 3.06 -14.39
CA THR A 19 -3.12 1.97 -14.67
C THR A 19 -4.42 2.13 -13.90
N SER A 20 -4.41 2.73 -12.71
CA SER A 20 -5.63 2.99 -11.96
C SER A 20 -6.53 4.01 -12.66
N VAL A 21 -5.93 5.03 -13.28
CA VAL A 21 -6.65 6.00 -14.12
C VAL A 21 -7.19 5.34 -15.39
N MET A 22 -6.38 4.49 -16.05
CA MET A 22 -6.84 3.72 -17.22
C MET A 22 -8.01 2.80 -16.89
N HIS A 23 -7.94 2.11 -15.74
CA HIS A 23 -9.01 1.22 -15.29
C HIS A 23 -10.30 1.98 -15.01
N SER A 24 -10.24 3.15 -14.35
CA SER A 24 -11.42 4.02 -14.17
C SER A 24 -11.96 4.56 -15.49
N GLY A 25 -11.09 4.79 -16.48
CA GLY A 25 -11.47 5.20 -17.84
C GLY A 25 -12.03 4.06 -18.71
N GLY A 26 -12.24 2.85 -18.17
CA GLY A 26 -12.81 1.71 -18.88
C GLY A 26 -11.81 0.86 -19.68
N LEU A 27 -10.54 1.27 -19.76
CA LEU A 27 -9.47 0.53 -20.42
C LEU A 27 -8.96 -0.59 -19.50
N LYS A 28 -9.71 -1.69 -19.37
CA LYS A 28 -9.38 -2.77 -18.40
C LYS A 28 -8.23 -3.68 -18.82
N VAL A 29 -8.07 -3.91 -20.14
CA VAL A 29 -7.07 -4.86 -20.68
C VAL A 29 -5.65 -4.29 -20.64
N LEU A 30 -5.50 -3.00 -20.95
CA LEU A 30 -4.21 -2.35 -21.05
C LEU A 30 -3.42 -2.37 -19.72
N PRO A 31 -4.01 -2.04 -18.55
CA PRO A 31 -3.41 -2.27 -17.24
C PRO A 31 -2.83 -3.66 -17.05
N ILE A 32 -3.58 -4.69 -17.43
CA ILE A 32 -3.18 -6.09 -17.23
C ILE A 32 -1.91 -6.40 -18.03
N ILE A 33 -1.87 -6.00 -19.31
CA ILE A 33 -0.69 -6.18 -20.16
C ILE A 33 0.52 -5.46 -19.55
N THR A 34 0.34 -4.21 -19.10
CA THR A 34 1.41 -3.42 -18.48
C THR A 34 1.94 -4.08 -17.20
N TYR A 35 1.07 -4.68 -16.37
CA TYR A 35 1.50 -5.42 -15.19
C TYR A 35 2.24 -6.71 -15.53
N ILE A 36 1.85 -7.44 -16.58
CA ILE A 36 2.56 -8.64 -17.03
C ILE A 36 3.98 -8.29 -17.45
N ILE A 37 4.15 -7.23 -18.26
CA ILE A 37 5.48 -6.77 -18.69
C ILE A 37 6.33 -6.36 -17.48
N ALA A 38 5.75 -5.61 -16.54
CA ALA A 38 6.46 -5.19 -15.34
C ALA A 38 6.86 -6.39 -14.45
N LEU A 39 6.02 -7.42 -14.36
CA LEU A 39 6.34 -8.66 -13.64
C LEU A 39 7.51 -9.40 -14.29
N ILE A 40 7.54 -9.50 -15.62
CA ILE A 40 8.66 -10.11 -16.35
C ILE A 40 9.96 -9.34 -16.08
N LEU A 41 9.93 -8.01 -16.17
CA LEU A 41 11.09 -7.17 -15.90
C LEU A 41 11.57 -7.31 -14.45
N TYR A 42 10.64 -7.41 -13.49
CA TYR A 42 10.93 -7.66 -12.09
C TYR A 42 11.60 -9.03 -11.86
N LEU A 43 11.18 -10.07 -12.57
CA LEU A 43 11.74 -11.41 -12.42
C LEU A 43 13.20 -11.52 -12.87
N ILE A 44 13.67 -10.67 -13.79
CA ILE A 44 15.07 -10.67 -14.25
C ILE A 44 16.05 -10.48 -13.08
N PRO A 45 16.10 -9.31 -12.38
CA PRO A 45 17.03 -9.12 -11.28
C PRO A 45 16.80 -10.13 -10.15
N VAL A 46 15.54 -10.53 -9.92
CA VAL A 46 15.23 -11.57 -8.92
C VAL A 46 15.93 -12.87 -9.27
N ILE A 47 15.83 -13.39 -10.49
CA ILE A 47 16.44 -14.68 -10.87
C ILE A 47 17.98 -14.60 -10.88
N PHE A 48 18.54 -13.50 -11.41
CA PHE A 48 19.98 -13.39 -11.64
C PHE A 48 20.80 -13.02 -10.40
N ILE A 49 20.24 -12.30 -9.42
CA ILE A 49 20.96 -11.97 -8.17
C ILE A 49 21.02 -13.21 -7.28
N LYS A 50 22.23 -13.71 -7.02
CA LYS A 50 22.50 -14.87 -6.17
C LYS A 50 22.96 -14.46 -4.77
N GLU A 51 22.75 -15.33 -3.80
CA GLU A 51 23.16 -15.09 -2.40
C GLU A 51 24.67 -14.90 -2.24
N GLU A 52 25.48 -15.57 -3.07
CA GLU A 52 26.95 -15.42 -3.11
C GLU A 52 27.40 -13.96 -3.38
N SER A 53 26.56 -13.15 -4.02
CA SER A 53 26.82 -11.72 -4.24
C SER A 53 26.30 -10.88 -3.07
N ALA A 54 26.95 -11.00 -1.90
CA ALA A 54 26.49 -10.45 -0.61
C ALA A 54 25.86 -9.04 -0.70
N ASN A 55 26.57 -8.06 -1.28
CA ASN A 55 26.07 -6.69 -1.38
C ASN A 55 24.80 -6.57 -2.25
N GLN A 56 24.75 -7.26 -3.38
CA GLN A 56 23.60 -7.21 -4.30
C GLN A 56 22.39 -7.94 -3.73
N PHE A 57 22.64 -9.03 -3.00
CA PHE A 57 21.60 -9.81 -2.35
C PHE A 57 20.99 -9.08 -1.15
N GLU A 58 21.82 -8.45 -0.31
CA GLU A 58 21.36 -7.59 0.77
C GLU A 58 20.51 -6.43 0.25
N ASN A 59 20.98 -5.77 -0.83
CA ASN A 59 20.21 -4.72 -1.51
C ASN A 59 18.87 -5.23 -2.04
N LEU A 60 18.84 -6.42 -2.65
CA LEU A 60 17.61 -7.06 -3.10
C LEU A 60 16.65 -7.26 -1.93
N MET A 61 17.10 -7.85 -0.81
CA MET A 61 16.24 -8.09 0.36
C MET A 61 15.70 -6.80 0.98
N LEU A 62 16.54 -5.78 1.08
CA LEU A 62 16.14 -4.48 1.60
C LEU A 62 15.11 -3.81 0.68
N ILE A 63 15.31 -3.86 -0.63
CA ILE A 63 14.37 -3.28 -1.62
C ILE A 63 13.03 -4.03 -1.59
N LEU A 64 13.04 -5.36 -1.48
CA LEU A 64 11.81 -6.16 -1.33
C LEU A 64 11.07 -5.78 -0.04
N ASN A 65 11.79 -5.65 1.07
CA ASN A 65 11.21 -5.23 2.35
C ASN A 65 10.57 -3.83 2.27
N ILE A 66 11.27 -2.85 1.69
CA ILE A 66 10.72 -1.51 1.44
C ILE A 66 9.48 -1.59 0.54
N GLY A 67 9.53 -2.42 -0.51
CA GLY A 67 8.39 -2.67 -1.38
C GLY A 67 7.19 -3.19 -0.59
N VAL A 68 7.36 -4.21 0.25
CA VAL A 68 6.30 -4.76 1.10
C VAL A 68 5.64 -3.65 1.92
N LEU A 69 6.45 -2.80 2.57
CA LEU A 69 5.98 -1.69 3.39
C LEU A 69 5.22 -0.64 2.57
N LEU A 70 5.84 -0.14 1.49
CA LEU A 70 5.31 0.94 0.66
C LEU A 70 3.99 0.54 0.01
N TYR A 71 3.95 -0.63 -0.62
CA TYR A 71 2.76 -1.14 -1.27
C TYR A 71 1.70 -1.61 -0.26
N GLY A 72 2.10 -2.11 0.92
CA GLY A 72 1.19 -2.40 2.02
C GLY A 72 0.46 -1.15 2.51
N ILE A 73 1.19 -0.05 2.75
CA ILE A 73 0.61 1.23 3.19
C ILE A 73 -0.36 1.77 2.14
N MET A 74 0.02 1.76 0.85
CA MET A 74 -0.86 2.17 -0.24
C MET A 74 -2.11 1.30 -0.32
N GLY A 75 -1.92 -0.01 -0.21
CA GLY A 75 -2.96 -1.02 -0.23
C GLY A 75 -4.03 -0.77 0.83
N VAL A 76 -3.58 -0.66 2.09
CA VAL A 76 -4.43 -0.36 3.24
C VAL A 76 -5.15 0.98 3.10
N ARG A 77 -4.46 2.02 2.60
CA ARG A 77 -5.08 3.34 2.36
C ARG A 77 -6.20 3.26 1.32
N GLY A 78 -6.00 2.51 0.23
CA GLY A 78 -6.98 2.31 -0.83
C GLY A 78 -8.19 1.48 -0.38
N LEU A 79 -7.96 0.41 0.39
CA LEU A 79 -9.04 -0.40 0.97
C LEU A 79 -9.87 0.41 1.98
N TRP A 80 -9.23 1.18 2.86
CA TRP A 80 -9.92 1.96 3.89
C TRP A 80 -10.14 3.43 3.49
N SER A 81 -11.10 3.62 2.58
CA SER A 81 -11.55 4.93 2.07
C SER A 81 -12.64 5.60 2.91
N ARG A 82 -13.04 5.04 4.07
CA ARG A 82 -14.09 5.59 4.94
C ARG A 82 -13.86 7.06 5.34
N PRO A 83 -12.64 7.52 5.70
CA PRO A 83 -12.41 8.93 5.98
C PRO A 83 -12.79 9.85 4.81
N LEU A 84 -12.53 9.41 3.57
CA LEU A 84 -12.90 10.15 2.36
C LEU A 84 -14.40 10.12 2.12
N LYS A 85 -15.07 8.98 2.33
CA LYS A 85 -16.55 8.86 2.26
C LYS A 85 -17.24 9.81 3.24
N VAL A 86 -16.78 9.86 4.49
CA VAL A 86 -17.33 10.76 5.52
C VAL A 86 -17.13 12.22 5.12
N LYS A 87 -15.96 12.58 4.56
CA LYS A 87 -15.69 13.92 4.05
C LYS A 87 -16.63 14.32 2.89
N ILE A 88 -16.88 13.42 1.94
CA ILE A 88 -17.85 13.64 0.85
C ILE A 88 -19.26 13.87 1.42
N GLN A 89 -19.69 13.05 2.39
CA GLN A 89 -20.99 13.19 3.04
C GLN A 89 -21.13 14.51 3.83
N GLU A 90 -20.09 14.97 4.52
CA GLU A 90 -20.05 16.27 5.20
C GLU A 90 -20.23 17.43 4.20
N LEU A 91 -19.57 17.36 3.05
CA LEU A 91 -19.68 18.37 1.99
C LEU A 91 -21.02 18.34 1.26
N THR A 92 -21.67 17.18 1.19
CA THR A 92 -22.98 17.00 0.52
C THR A 92 -24.15 17.37 1.43
N LYS A 93 -24.09 17.05 2.74
CA LYS A 93 -25.18 17.36 3.71
C LYS A 93 -25.28 18.85 4.09
N SER A 94 -24.26 19.66 3.85
CA SER A 94 -24.21 21.08 4.25
C SER A 94 -24.84 22.03 3.22
N SER A 95 -25.74 21.55 2.37
CA SER A 95 -26.11 22.22 1.12
C SER A 95 -27.61 22.16 0.82
N ASP A 96 -28.41 22.90 1.58
CA ASP A 96 -29.80 23.25 1.19
C ASP A 96 -29.84 24.44 0.21
N SER A 97 -28.69 25.04 -0.12
CA SER A 97 -28.56 26.09 -1.13
C SER A 97 -27.87 25.57 -2.40
N MET A 98 -28.17 26.17 -3.55
CA MET A 98 -27.56 25.86 -4.85
C MET A 98 -26.04 25.68 -4.72
N ILE A 99 -25.55 24.47 -5.00
CA ILE A 99 -24.13 24.13 -4.95
C ILE A 99 -23.41 24.92 -6.04
N THR A 100 -22.40 25.72 -5.69
CA THR A 100 -21.51 26.36 -6.68
C THR A 100 -20.80 25.29 -7.50
N GLN A 101 -20.63 25.49 -8.81
CA GLN A 101 -19.95 24.56 -9.72
C GLN A 101 -18.62 24.03 -9.15
N GLN A 102 -17.80 24.90 -8.55
CA GLN A 102 -16.53 24.51 -7.91
C GLN A 102 -16.69 23.47 -6.79
N LYS A 103 -17.75 23.56 -5.98
CA LYS A 103 -18.03 22.60 -4.90
C LYS A 103 -18.54 21.28 -5.47
N TYR A 104 -19.29 21.33 -6.57
CA TYR A 104 -19.71 20.15 -7.32
C TYR A 104 -18.50 19.41 -7.92
N ASP A 105 -17.66 20.09 -8.69
CA ASP A 105 -16.46 19.50 -9.32
C ASP A 105 -15.50 18.89 -8.28
N LYS A 106 -15.40 19.53 -7.10
CA LYS A 106 -14.63 19.00 -5.97
C LYS A 106 -15.23 17.71 -5.41
N ILE A 107 -16.56 17.62 -5.29
CA ILE A 107 -17.25 16.41 -4.83
C ILE A 107 -17.11 15.29 -5.86
N GLU A 108 -17.27 15.61 -7.13
CA GLU A 108 -17.14 14.65 -8.24
C GLU A 108 -15.72 14.09 -8.34
N SER A 109 -14.69 14.95 -8.33
CA SER A 109 -13.30 14.51 -8.31
C SER A 109 -12.97 13.63 -7.09
N MET A 110 -13.52 13.92 -5.90
CA MET A 110 -13.35 13.05 -4.73
C MET A 110 -14.05 11.69 -4.89
N LYS A 111 -15.19 11.62 -5.59
CA LYS A 111 -15.87 10.35 -5.89
C LYS A 111 -15.07 9.51 -6.89
N ILE A 112 -14.59 10.13 -7.97
CA ILE A 112 -13.72 9.47 -8.97
C ILE A 112 -12.45 8.94 -8.29
N ASN A 113 -11.78 9.77 -7.48
CA ASN A 113 -10.61 9.35 -6.72
C ASN A 113 -10.91 8.18 -5.77
N LEU A 114 -12.12 8.10 -5.20
CA LEU A 114 -12.49 7.00 -4.32
C LEU A 114 -12.61 5.66 -5.06
N GLU A 115 -13.04 5.66 -6.31
CA GLU A 115 -13.07 4.46 -7.14
C GLU A 115 -11.66 4.05 -7.59
N ILE A 116 -10.87 5.02 -8.04
CA ILE A 116 -9.45 4.84 -8.39
C ILE A 116 -8.67 4.26 -7.20
N ASP A 117 -8.86 4.81 -6.00
CA ASP A 117 -8.18 4.39 -4.78
C ASP A 117 -8.45 2.93 -4.42
N LYS A 118 -9.66 2.40 -4.69
CA LYS A 118 -9.97 0.98 -4.44
C LYS A 118 -9.14 0.07 -5.34
N TYR A 119 -9.13 0.34 -6.65
CA TYR A 119 -8.36 -0.46 -7.61
C TYR A 119 -6.86 -0.38 -7.28
N LYS A 120 -6.36 0.83 -7.06
CA LYS A 120 -4.99 1.08 -6.61
C LYS A 120 -4.66 0.33 -5.32
N GLY A 121 -5.58 0.30 -4.37
CA GLY A 121 -5.44 -0.44 -3.11
C GLY A 121 -5.28 -1.93 -3.34
N ILE A 122 -6.15 -2.54 -4.14
CA ILE A 122 -6.10 -3.99 -4.45
C ILE A 122 -4.78 -4.34 -5.12
N ILE A 123 -4.40 -3.63 -6.19
CA ILE A 123 -3.15 -3.95 -6.89
C ILE A 123 -1.94 -3.74 -5.99
N SER A 124 -1.92 -2.68 -5.18
CA SER A 124 -0.79 -2.46 -4.25
C SER A 124 -0.65 -3.62 -3.25
N LEU A 125 -1.75 -4.16 -2.71
CA LEU A 125 -1.65 -5.34 -1.84
C LEU A 125 -1.13 -6.58 -2.56
N VAL A 126 -1.55 -6.80 -3.81
CA VAL A 126 -1.02 -7.90 -4.64
C VAL A 126 0.49 -7.73 -4.84
N MET A 127 0.97 -6.52 -5.14
CA MET A 127 2.40 -6.25 -5.30
C MET A 127 3.17 -6.47 -4.00
N SER A 128 2.63 -5.99 -2.87
CA SER A 128 3.19 -6.24 -1.54
C SER A 128 3.32 -7.74 -1.26
N LEU A 129 2.29 -8.53 -1.59
CA LEU A 129 2.28 -9.98 -1.40
C LEU A 129 3.30 -10.69 -2.31
N ILE A 130 3.46 -10.28 -3.56
CA ILE A 130 4.50 -10.81 -4.47
C ILE A 130 5.89 -10.60 -3.86
N PHE A 131 6.15 -9.43 -3.29
CA PHE A 131 7.44 -9.15 -2.64
C PHE A 131 7.64 -9.97 -1.36
N MET A 132 6.60 -10.16 -0.55
CA MET A 132 6.68 -11.06 0.62
C MET A 132 7.05 -12.49 0.21
N ILE A 133 6.39 -13.03 -0.81
CA ILE A 133 6.64 -14.39 -1.31
C ILE A 133 8.06 -14.48 -1.89
N THR A 134 8.49 -13.48 -2.67
CA THR A 134 9.84 -13.49 -3.25
C THR A 134 10.90 -13.48 -2.15
N MET A 135 10.71 -12.65 -1.12
CA MET A 135 11.61 -12.57 0.01
C MET A 135 11.62 -13.88 0.83
N SER A 136 10.46 -14.50 1.06
CA SER A 136 10.38 -15.76 1.81
C SER A 136 11.04 -16.92 1.08
N ILE A 137 10.94 -16.97 -0.25
CA ILE A 137 11.58 -18.02 -1.06
C ILE A 137 13.09 -17.80 -1.15
N LYS A 138 13.55 -16.55 -1.31
CA LYS A 138 14.96 -16.27 -1.57
C LYS A 138 15.83 -16.09 -0.34
N ALA A 139 15.32 -15.47 0.73
CA ALA A 139 16.12 -15.16 1.90
C ALA A 139 16.55 -16.44 2.62
N SER A 140 17.83 -16.55 2.97
CA SER A 140 18.29 -17.56 3.92
C SER A 140 17.72 -17.29 5.32
N SER A 141 17.84 -18.29 6.20
CA SER A 141 17.32 -18.23 7.56
C SER A 141 17.82 -17.01 8.33
N GLN A 142 19.10 -16.65 8.19
CA GLN A 142 19.68 -15.48 8.84
C GLN A 142 19.00 -14.18 8.40
N TYR A 143 18.88 -13.93 7.10
CA TYR A 143 18.19 -12.73 6.61
C TYR A 143 16.71 -12.69 7.02
N LYS A 144 16.02 -13.84 7.00
CA LYS A 144 14.61 -13.91 7.46
C LYS A 144 14.47 -13.44 8.90
N GLU A 145 15.36 -13.86 9.79
CA GLU A 145 15.37 -13.44 11.19
C GLU A 145 15.65 -11.95 11.33
N ASP A 146 16.72 -11.45 10.69
CA ASP A 146 17.11 -10.05 10.76
C ASP A 146 15.99 -9.11 10.30
N PHE A 147 15.35 -9.42 9.16
CA PHE A 147 14.22 -8.64 8.67
C PHE A 147 12.95 -8.82 9.49
N ALA A 148 12.70 -10.00 10.08
CA ALA A 148 11.59 -10.18 11.01
C ALA A 148 11.75 -9.28 12.25
N PHE A 149 12.95 -9.24 12.85
CA PHE A 149 13.24 -8.33 13.97
C PHE A 149 13.10 -6.86 13.59
N GLY A 150 13.62 -6.45 12.43
CA GLY A 150 13.42 -5.09 11.92
C GLY A 150 11.94 -4.73 11.75
N ASN A 151 11.14 -5.65 11.19
CA ASN A 151 9.71 -5.44 11.00
C ASN A 151 8.90 -5.45 12.31
N ILE A 152 9.36 -6.13 13.36
CA ILE A 152 8.75 -6.04 14.70
C ILE A 152 8.83 -4.60 15.23
N ILE A 153 9.95 -3.90 15.04
CA ILE A 153 10.08 -2.49 15.45
C ILE A 153 9.07 -1.63 14.67
N ILE A 154 8.96 -1.85 13.35
CA ILE A 154 8.01 -1.13 12.51
C ILE A 154 6.55 -1.43 12.93
N LEU A 155 6.24 -2.66 13.31
CA LEU A 155 4.95 -3.06 13.85
C LEU A 155 4.58 -2.24 15.10
N PHE A 156 5.53 -2.09 16.04
CA PHE A 156 5.32 -1.25 17.23
C PHE A 156 5.06 0.21 16.87
N ILE A 157 5.74 0.77 15.87
CA ILE A 157 5.48 2.13 15.37
C ILE A 157 4.04 2.25 14.88
N PHE A 158 3.54 1.30 14.08
CA PHE A 158 2.14 1.34 13.61
C PHE A 158 1.13 1.17 14.75
N ILE A 159 1.43 0.36 15.77
CA ILE A 159 0.59 0.24 16.97
C ILE A 159 0.54 1.57 17.74
N ALA A 160 1.68 2.25 17.92
CA ALA A 160 1.71 3.56 18.57
C ALA A 160 0.90 4.60 17.77
N ILE A 161 1.06 4.61 16.44
CA ILE A 161 0.28 5.46 15.54
C ILE A 161 -1.22 5.15 15.66
N PHE A 162 -1.61 3.87 15.77
CA PHE A 162 -2.99 3.46 15.98
C PHE A 162 -3.59 4.06 17.25
N VAL A 163 -2.88 3.99 18.37
CA VAL A 163 -3.31 4.58 19.65
C VAL A 163 -3.56 6.09 19.50
N ILE A 164 -2.64 6.81 18.86
CA ILE A 164 -2.80 8.26 18.60
C ILE A 164 -4.06 8.53 17.76
N TYR A 165 -4.26 7.77 16.68
CA TYR A 165 -5.43 7.98 15.82
C TYR A 165 -6.75 7.59 16.45
N ILE A 166 -6.79 6.64 17.39
CA ILE A 166 -8.00 6.36 18.19
C ILE A 166 -8.42 7.59 18.97
N ILE A 167 -7.45 8.28 19.60
CA ILE A 167 -7.72 9.51 20.36
C ILE A 167 -8.29 10.57 19.41
N ILE A 168 -7.68 10.75 18.24
CA ILE A 168 -8.16 11.69 17.22
C ILE A 168 -9.57 11.34 16.74
N ASP A 169 -9.85 10.08 16.44
CA ASP A 169 -11.18 9.63 16.01
C ASP A 169 -12.24 9.86 17.10
N THR A 170 -11.87 9.67 18.37
CA THR A 170 -12.74 9.93 19.52
C THR A 170 -13.06 11.41 19.66
N ILE A 171 -12.05 12.28 19.58
CA ILE A 171 -12.23 13.74 19.60
C ILE A 171 -13.14 14.18 18.43
N LEU A 172 -12.89 13.67 17.23
CA LEU A 172 -13.71 14.00 16.05
C LEU A 172 -15.14 13.49 16.18
N ARG A 173 -15.36 12.35 16.84
CA ARG A 173 -16.71 11.86 17.15
C ARG A 173 -17.43 12.83 18.09
N ILE A 174 -16.77 13.31 19.14
CA ILE A 174 -17.37 14.24 20.11
C ILE A 174 -17.73 15.56 19.42
N ILE A 175 -16.84 16.12 18.60
CA ILE A 175 -17.04 17.43 17.96
C ILE A 175 -18.03 17.36 16.79
N LYS A 176 -17.98 16.31 15.97
CA LYS A 176 -18.71 16.23 14.68
C LYS A 176 -19.83 15.19 14.65
N GLY A 177 -20.04 14.45 15.74
CA GLY A 177 -21.05 13.41 15.87
C GLY A 177 -20.84 12.18 14.98
N ARG A 178 -19.71 12.07 14.26
CA ARG A 178 -19.46 11.00 13.28
C ARG A 178 -18.06 10.42 13.41
N TRP A 179 -18.00 9.09 13.32
CA TRP A 179 -16.74 8.35 13.28
C TRP A 179 -16.11 8.38 11.88
N ARG A 180 -14.90 8.95 11.78
CA ARG A 180 -14.08 8.89 10.56
C ARG A 180 -13.28 7.59 10.45
N LEU A 181 -12.94 6.97 11.59
CA LEU A 181 -12.20 5.71 11.70
C LEU A 181 -10.87 5.76 10.92
N ILE A 182 -10.12 6.84 11.11
CA ILE A 182 -8.78 7.01 10.54
C ILE A 182 -7.82 5.98 11.13
N SER A 183 -8.00 5.64 12.41
CA SER A 183 -7.27 4.62 13.18
C SER A 183 -7.27 3.23 12.54
N ILE A 184 -8.27 2.87 11.73
CA ILE A 184 -8.28 1.54 11.10
C ILE A 184 -7.12 1.37 10.10
N ARG A 185 -6.58 2.44 9.52
CA ARG A 185 -5.43 2.36 8.60
C ARG A 185 -4.16 1.80 9.28
N PRO A 186 -3.63 2.42 10.35
CA PRO A 186 -2.48 1.84 11.04
C PRO A 186 -2.76 0.45 11.60
N LEU A 187 -3.99 0.15 12.07
CA LEU A 187 -4.36 -1.18 12.53
C LEU A 187 -4.26 -2.25 11.42
N LEU A 188 -4.82 -1.98 10.24
CA LEU A 188 -4.73 -2.89 9.11
C LEU A 188 -3.28 -3.09 8.65
N MET A 189 -2.46 -2.03 8.70
CA MET A 189 -1.02 -2.15 8.41
C MET A 189 -0.29 -3.00 9.46
N SER A 190 -0.65 -2.88 10.74
CA SER A 190 -0.11 -3.75 11.80
C SER A 190 -0.47 -5.22 11.55
N ILE A 191 -1.70 -5.52 11.15
CA ILE A 191 -2.11 -6.89 10.79
C ILE A 191 -1.31 -7.40 9.59
N TRP A 192 -1.15 -6.57 8.56
CA TRP A 192 -0.38 -6.91 7.36
C TRP A 192 1.10 -7.21 7.68
N LEU A 193 1.71 -6.37 8.53
CA LEU A 193 3.07 -6.58 9.03
C LEU A 193 3.20 -7.83 9.88
N PHE A 194 2.22 -8.10 10.74
CA PHE A 194 2.21 -9.31 11.55
C PHE A 194 2.20 -10.56 10.67
N ILE A 195 1.35 -10.59 9.63
CA ILE A 195 1.34 -11.69 8.65
C ILE A 195 2.72 -11.84 7.98
N PHE A 196 3.34 -10.73 7.58
CA PHE A 196 4.65 -10.77 6.95
C PHE A 196 5.73 -11.32 7.87
N ILE A 197 5.78 -10.87 9.13
CA ILE A 197 6.70 -11.39 10.14
C ILE A 197 6.49 -12.90 10.34
N MET A 198 5.23 -13.35 10.44
CA MET A 198 4.93 -14.78 10.57
C MET A 198 5.40 -15.58 9.35
N ILE A 199 5.25 -15.06 8.12
CA ILE A 199 5.74 -15.72 6.90
C ILE A 199 7.26 -15.88 6.95
N LEU A 200 8.00 -14.86 7.40
CA LEU A 200 9.45 -14.93 7.53
C LEU A 200 9.90 -15.95 8.58
N LEU A 201 9.18 -16.06 9.70
CA LEU A 201 9.54 -16.94 10.82
C LEU A 201 9.07 -18.40 10.69
N ILE A 202 7.97 -18.67 9.98
CA ILE A 202 7.39 -20.02 9.85
C ILE A 202 8.23 -20.92 8.94
N GLN A 203 8.93 -20.35 7.95
CA GLN A 203 9.75 -21.11 6.99
C GLN A 203 11.16 -21.45 7.52
N ARG A 204 11.26 -21.75 8.81
CA ARG A 204 12.51 -22.12 9.49
C ARG A 204 12.72 -23.63 9.44
#